data_AF-A0A0W0R5I0-F1
#
_entry.id   AF-A0A0W0R5I0-F1
#
_cell.length_a   1.000
_cell.length_b   1.000
_cell.length_c   1.000
_cell.angle_alpha   90.00
_cell.angle_beta   90.00
_cell.angle_gamma   90.00
#
_symmetry.space_group_name_H-M   'P 1'
#
loop_
_entity.id
_entity.type
_entity.pdbx_description
1 polymer ?
#
loop_
_entity_poly.entity_id
_entity_poly.type
_entity_poly.pdbx_seq_one_letter_code
_entity_poly.pdbx_strand_id
1 'polypeptide(L)'
;MRQNIFLLIEEYLIYPTPQNAEALKELSHLLANKAYDEARLKFPGKKIGGDEYMPILLEHMTVYAQEASNHSTRLIRNSEVSTEDPEFIFRLSKAQRDTIYQLKGSLLNERRRRPDGLIFAFNGFIERRKSQFNYCSDKEALILDLISYLGLKAQRLTEEGHVDVGALLLKARSEVDAIHKSQESEQVKEKQIGDLLNDLKNNPQIKHHRGIKKILTNFLIALTGVGLVYLAATAKSRQSFWYHPQTQIESDIENTEQNLKKAIATPLQ
;
A
#
# COMPACT_ATOMS: atom_id res chain seq x y z
N MET A 1 -2.82 8.54 -8.27
CA MET A 1 -3.28 7.66 -7.17
C MET A 1 -3.51 8.36 -5.83
N ARG A 2 -2.75 9.39 -5.44
CA ARG A 2 -2.81 10.02 -4.09
C ARG A 2 -4.11 10.75 -3.69
N GLN A 3 -5.15 10.74 -4.52
CA GLN A 3 -6.42 11.40 -4.22
C GLN A 3 -7.49 10.44 -3.66
N ASN A 4 -7.22 9.13 -3.67
CA ASN A 4 -8.14 8.11 -3.15
C ASN A 4 -7.57 7.50 -1.86
N ILE A 5 -8.33 7.57 -0.77
CA ILE A 5 -7.86 7.17 0.55
C ILE A 5 -7.54 5.68 0.63
N PHE A 6 -8.27 4.81 -0.08
CA PHE A 6 -8.03 3.37 -0.06
C PHE A 6 -6.73 2.99 -0.78
N LEU A 7 -6.46 3.63 -1.92
CA LEU A 7 -5.20 3.43 -2.64
C LEU A 7 -4.00 3.97 -1.84
N LEU A 8 -4.20 5.04 -1.08
CA LEU A 8 -3.15 5.61 -0.22
C LEU A 8 -2.93 4.76 1.04
N ILE A 9 -3.98 4.13 1.59
CA ILE A 9 -3.85 3.12 2.66
C ILE A 9 -3.08 1.90 2.13
N GLU A 10 -3.39 1.46 0.90
CA GLU A 10 -2.66 0.39 0.23
C GLU A 10 -1.16 0.74 0.08
N GLU A 11 -0.85 1.93 -0.42
CA GLU A 11 0.53 2.42 -0.53
C GLU A 11 1.23 2.49 0.84
N TYR A 12 0.53 2.92 1.89
CA TYR A 12 1.07 2.97 3.25
C TYR A 12 1.38 1.59 3.83
N LEU A 13 0.58 0.58 3.53
CA LEU A 13 0.84 -0.80 3.98
C LEU A 13 2.10 -1.38 3.35
N ILE A 14 2.39 -1.03 2.09
CA ILE A 14 3.65 -1.43 1.43
C ILE A 14 4.81 -0.59 1.94
N TYR A 15 4.59 0.71 2.08
CA TYR A 15 5.62 1.70 2.41
C TYR A 15 5.15 2.55 3.61
N PRO A 16 5.31 2.04 4.85
CA PRO A 16 4.85 2.72 6.07
C PRO A 16 5.81 3.85 6.47
N THR A 17 6.01 4.80 5.55
CA THR A 17 6.93 5.93 5.71
C THR A 17 6.24 7.12 6.37
N PRO A 18 6.99 8.03 7.02
CA PRO A 18 6.43 9.29 7.52
C PRO A 18 5.75 10.12 6.42
N GLN A 19 6.27 10.09 5.20
CA GLN A 19 5.71 10.80 4.05
C GLN A 19 4.31 10.27 3.69
N ASN A 20 4.14 8.95 3.66
CA ASN A 20 2.83 8.35 3.36
C ASN A 20 1.84 8.51 4.52
N ALA A 21 2.33 8.50 5.76
CA ALA A 21 1.52 8.84 6.93
C ALA A 21 1.00 10.29 6.88
N GLU A 22 1.87 11.25 6.56
CA GLU A 22 1.46 12.65 6.40
C GLU A 22 0.52 12.82 5.20
N ALA A 23 0.78 12.15 4.07
CA ALA A 23 -0.14 12.17 2.92
C ALA A 23 -1.53 11.62 3.29
N LEU A 24 -1.61 10.54 4.08
CA LEU A 24 -2.87 9.99 4.57
C LEU A 24 -3.61 11.00 5.45
N LYS A 25 -2.89 11.69 6.33
CA LYS A 25 -3.45 12.74 7.20
C LYS A 25 -3.94 13.93 6.40
N GLU A 26 -3.15 14.44 5.45
CA GLU A 26 -3.52 15.55 4.57
C GLU A 26 -4.77 15.22 3.76
N LEU A 27 -4.79 14.06 3.10
CA LEU A 27 -5.94 13.61 2.34
C LEU A 27 -7.16 13.43 3.24
N SER A 28 -6.99 12.77 4.39
CA SER A 28 -8.06 12.57 5.36
C SER A 28 -8.69 13.88 5.82
N HIS A 29 -7.89 14.94 5.99
CA HIS A 29 -8.39 16.25 6.36
C HIS A 29 -9.10 16.95 5.19
N LEU A 30 -8.53 16.86 3.99
CA LEU A 30 -9.12 17.42 2.77
C LEU A 30 -10.51 16.83 2.50
N LEU A 31 -10.68 15.53 2.68
CA LEU A 31 -11.97 14.84 2.49
C LEU A 31 -13.02 15.33 3.48
N ALA A 32 -12.63 15.55 4.75
CA ALA A 32 -13.52 16.07 5.77
C ALA A 32 -13.94 17.52 5.47
N ASN A 33 -13.00 18.37 5.05
CA ASN A 33 -13.30 19.76 4.67
C ASN A 33 -14.23 19.82 3.44
N LYS A 34 -14.00 18.96 2.44
CA LYS A 34 -14.89 18.85 1.27
C LYS A 34 -16.32 18.52 1.70
N ALA A 35 -16.50 17.51 2.55
CA ALA A 35 -17.82 17.15 3.08
C ALA A 35 -18.45 18.28 3.92
N TYR A 36 -17.64 19.01 4.68
CA TYR A 36 -18.08 20.16 5.47
C TYR A 36 -18.56 21.32 4.58
N ASP A 37 -17.83 21.64 3.52
CA ASP A 37 -18.21 22.69 2.58
C ASP A 37 -19.48 22.32 1.80
N GLU A 38 -19.63 21.06 1.41
CA GLU A 38 -20.87 20.56 0.81
C GLU A 38 -22.05 20.62 1.79
N ALA A 39 -21.84 20.30 3.07
CA ALA A 39 -22.85 20.48 4.09
C ALA A 39 -23.29 21.94 4.24
N ARG A 40 -22.36 22.91 4.16
CA ARG A 40 -22.69 24.34 4.21
C ARG A 40 -23.58 24.78 3.06
N LEU A 41 -23.37 24.22 1.87
CA LEU A 41 -24.21 24.48 0.71
C LEU A 41 -25.59 23.84 0.84
N LYS A 42 -25.64 22.61 1.39
CA LYS A 42 -26.90 21.84 1.59
C LYS A 42 -27.78 22.41 2.71
N PHE A 43 -27.18 23.02 3.74
CA PHE A 43 -27.88 23.55 4.91
C PHE A 43 -27.58 25.04 5.14
N PRO A 44 -28.06 25.94 4.25
CA PRO A 44 -27.77 27.36 4.35
C PRO A 44 -28.28 27.96 5.67
N GLY A 45 -27.44 28.76 6.33
CA GLY A 45 -27.77 29.42 7.61
C GLY A 45 -27.70 28.52 8.85
N LYS A 46 -27.44 27.21 8.68
CA LYS A 46 -27.23 26.28 9.80
C LYS A 46 -25.75 26.27 10.21
N LYS A 47 -25.48 26.19 11.52
CA LYS A 47 -24.15 25.85 12.01
C LYS A 47 -23.89 24.38 11.72
N ILE A 48 -22.94 24.09 10.84
CA ILE A 48 -22.57 22.73 10.46
C ILE A 48 -21.83 22.05 11.61
N GLY A 49 -22.34 20.90 12.04
CA GLY A 49 -21.76 19.97 12.98
C GLY A 49 -21.66 18.57 12.39
N GLY A 50 -21.34 17.59 13.25
CA GLY A 50 -21.13 16.20 12.85
C GLY A 50 -22.31 15.60 12.07
N ASP A 51 -23.53 15.87 12.53
CA ASP A 51 -24.76 15.31 11.95
C ASP A 51 -24.98 15.73 10.49
N GLU A 52 -24.41 16.86 10.06
CA GLU A 52 -24.56 17.35 8.69
C GLU A 52 -23.45 16.85 7.75
N TYR A 53 -22.18 16.92 8.15
CA TYR A 53 -21.08 16.59 7.25
C TYR A 53 -20.68 15.11 7.27
N MET A 54 -20.90 14.39 8.38
CA MET A 54 -20.51 12.98 8.49
C MET A 54 -21.26 12.07 7.51
N PRO A 55 -22.58 12.23 7.27
CA PRO A 55 -23.27 11.44 6.25
C PRO A 55 -22.69 11.68 4.84
N ILE A 56 -22.40 12.94 4.49
CA ILE A 56 -21.78 13.30 3.21
C ILE A 56 -20.38 12.68 3.08
N LEU A 57 -19.58 12.72 4.14
CA LEU A 57 -18.26 12.10 4.16
C LEU A 57 -18.36 10.57 3.96
N LEU A 58 -19.35 9.93 4.57
CA LEU A 58 -19.60 8.50 4.38
C LEU A 58 -20.00 8.16 2.94
N GLU A 59 -20.89 8.96 2.32
CA GLU A 59 -21.23 8.83 0.90
C GLU A 59 -20.00 8.95 0.02
N HIS A 60 -19.12 9.93 0.28
CA HIS A 60 -17.84 10.05 -0.40
C HIS A 60 -16.96 8.81 -0.22
N MET A 61 -16.86 8.25 0.99
CA MET A 61 -16.06 7.04 1.20
C MET A 61 -16.58 5.87 0.37
N THR A 62 -17.90 5.70 0.22
CA THR A 62 -18.47 4.66 -0.64
C THR A 62 -18.10 4.88 -2.12
N VAL A 63 -18.14 6.13 -2.61
CA VAL A 63 -17.70 6.45 -3.97
C VAL A 63 -16.21 6.14 -4.15
N TYR A 64 -15.36 6.55 -3.21
CA TYR A 64 -13.93 6.26 -3.27
C TYR A 64 -13.64 4.76 -3.20
N ALA A 65 -14.42 3.99 -2.45
CA ALA A 65 -14.32 2.54 -2.43
C ALA A 65 -14.65 1.98 -3.83
N GLN A 66 -15.78 2.38 -4.41
CA GLN A 66 -16.15 1.94 -5.75
C GLN A 66 -15.10 2.30 -6.82
N GLU A 67 -14.52 3.51 -6.78
CA GLU A 67 -13.45 3.90 -7.70
C GLU A 67 -12.20 3.05 -7.48
N ALA A 68 -11.83 2.81 -6.22
CA ALA A 68 -10.66 2.03 -5.86
C ALA A 68 -10.81 0.54 -6.19
N SER A 69 -12.03 -0.02 -6.25
CA SER A 69 -12.23 -1.47 -6.47
C SER A 69 -11.69 -1.96 -7.81
N ASN A 70 -11.53 -1.05 -8.79
CA ASN A 70 -10.97 -1.39 -10.10
C ASN A 70 -9.42 -1.48 -10.07
N HIS A 71 -8.79 -0.95 -9.03
CA HIS A 71 -7.34 -0.77 -8.95
C HIS A 71 -6.73 -1.49 -7.74
N SER A 72 -7.43 -1.47 -6.61
CA SER A 72 -7.06 -2.16 -5.38
C SER A 72 -7.41 -3.64 -5.47
N THR A 73 -6.46 -4.49 -5.11
CA THR A 73 -6.69 -5.94 -4.97
C THR A 73 -7.20 -6.32 -3.59
N ARG A 74 -7.15 -5.37 -2.64
CA ARG A 74 -7.61 -5.53 -1.26
C ARG A 74 -9.08 -5.17 -1.12
N LEU A 75 -9.57 -4.22 -1.90
CA LEU A 75 -10.97 -3.81 -1.84
C LEU A 75 -11.84 -4.75 -2.68
N ILE A 76 -12.70 -5.52 -2.02
CA ILE A 76 -13.63 -6.44 -2.66
C ILE A 76 -15.06 -5.98 -2.47
N ARG A 77 -15.94 -6.35 -3.42
CA ARG A 77 -17.38 -6.26 -3.21
C ARG A 77 -17.83 -7.39 -2.29
N ASN A 78 -18.59 -7.03 -1.28
CA ASN A 78 -19.28 -7.93 -0.38
C ASN A 78 -20.59 -8.40 -1.04
N SER A 79 -20.73 -9.70 -1.27
CA SER A 79 -21.95 -10.31 -1.81
C SER A 79 -23.10 -10.39 -0.80
N GLU A 80 -22.80 -10.31 0.50
CA GLU A 80 -23.74 -10.43 1.60
C GLU A 80 -23.73 -9.13 2.41
N VAL A 81 -24.18 -8.05 1.76
CA VAL A 81 -24.26 -6.71 2.37
C VAL A 81 -25.11 -6.78 3.63
N SER A 82 -24.56 -6.31 4.74
CA SER A 82 -25.23 -6.30 6.04
C SER A 82 -25.04 -4.95 6.73
N THR A 83 -25.69 -4.78 7.88
CA THR A 83 -25.48 -3.61 8.74
C THR A 83 -24.08 -3.59 9.38
N GLU A 84 -23.42 -4.74 9.47
CA GLU A 84 -22.07 -4.84 10.04
C GLU A 84 -20.97 -4.68 8.99
N ASP A 85 -21.18 -5.26 7.79
CA ASP A 85 -20.24 -5.21 6.68
C ASP A 85 -20.88 -4.54 5.46
N PRO A 86 -20.36 -3.37 5.03
CA PRO A 86 -20.94 -2.66 3.90
C PRO A 86 -20.65 -3.37 2.58
N GLU A 87 -21.14 -2.79 1.49
CA GLU A 87 -20.95 -3.28 0.12
C GLU A 87 -19.49 -3.49 -0.25
N PHE A 88 -18.56 -2.77 0.37
CA PHE A 88 -17.13 -2.93 0.12
C PHE A 88 -16.38 -3.31 1.38
N ILE A 89 -15.50 -4.29 1.25
CA ILE A 89 -14.64 -4.76 2.33
C ILE A 89 -13.18 -4.62 1.89
N PHE A 90 -12.35 -4.01 2.74
CA PHE A 90 -10.91 -3.96 2.52
C PHE A 90 -10.24 -5.15 3.24
N ARG A 91 -9.62 -6.05 2.47
CA ARG A 91 -8.99 -7.28 2.96
C ARG A 91 -7.58 -7.02 3.49
N LEU A 92 -7.40 -7.35 4.77
CA LEU A 92 -6.17 -7.17 5.52
C LEU A 92 -5.98 -8.34 6.48
N SER A 93 -4.73 -8.62 6.85
CA SER A 93 -4.48 -9.45 8.01
C SER A 93 -4.70 -8.64 9.30
N LYS A 94 -4.79 -9.35 10.44
CA LYS A 94 -4.98 -8.70 11.73
C LYS A 94 -3.83 -7.73 12.06
N ALA A 95 -2.60 -8.11 11.75
CA ALA A 95 -1.42 -7.27 11.96
C ALA A 95 -1.48 -5.98 11.10
N GLN A 96 -1.86 -6.08 9.83
CA GLN A 96 -2.03 -4.92 8.96
C GLN A 96 -3.14 -3.99 9.45
N ARG A 97 -4.26 -4.55 9.94
CA ARG A 97 -5.32 -3.76 10.58
C ARG A 97 -4.80 -3.02 11.81
N ASP A 98 -4.01 -3.67 12.65
CA ASP A 98 -3.42 -3.07 13.84
C ASP A 98 -2.45 -1.93 13.48
N THR A 99 -1.68 -2.05 12.40
CA THR A 99 -0.84 -0.96 11.87
C THR A 99 -1.66 0.28 11.52
N ILE A 100 -2.77 0.12 10.78
CA ILE A 100 -3.64 1.24 10.43
C ILE A 100 -4.33 1.80 11.69
N TYR A 101 -4.71 0.94 12.63
CA TYR A 101 -5.29 1.37 13.91
C TYR A 101 -4.32 2.22 14.73
N GLN A 102 -3.04 1.85 14.78
CA GLN A 102 -1.99 2.62 15.44
C GLN A 102 -1.78 3.98 14.76
N LEU A 103 -1.74 4.02 13.42
CA LEU A 103 -1.69 5.28 12.68
C LEU A 103 -2.90 6.17 12.98
N LYS A 104 -4.11 5.60 12.97
CA LYS A 104 -5.33 6.32 13.36
C LYS A 104 -5.20 6.93 14.76
N GLY A 105 -4.69 6.15 15.72
CA GLY A 105 -4.44 6.58 17.10
C GLY A 105 -3.41 7.70 17.20
N SER A 106 -2.27 7.59 16.50
CA SER A 106 -1.24 8.63 16.51
C SER A 106 -1.76 9.94 15.94
N LEU A 107 -2.48 9.89 14.82
CA LEU A 107 -3.08 11.06 14.17
C LEU A 107 -4.18 11.70 15.03
N LEU A 108 -4.98 10.92 15.75
CA LEU A 108 -5.98 11.42 16.68
C LEU A 108 -5.39 12.19 17.87
N ASN A 109 -4.16 11.86 18.28
CA ASN A 109 -3.46 12.58 19.35
C ASN A 109 -2.92 13.95 18.90
N GLU A 110 -2.87 14.22 17.59
CA GLU A 110 -2.47 15.52 17.06
C GLU A 110 -3.62 16.54 17.17
N ARG A 111 -3.48 17.51 18.08
CA ARG A 111 -4.55 18.47 18.45
C ARG A 111 -5.12 19.33 17.31
N ARG A 112 -4.46 19.40 16.15
CA ARG A 112 -4.79 20.40 15.10
C ARG A 112 -5.57 19.86 13.91
N ARG A 113 -5.61 18.55 13.64
CA ARG A 113 -6.29 17.99 12.46
C ARG A 113 -6.79 16.58 12.76
N ARG A 114 -8.09 16.43 13.01
CA ARG A 114 -8.68 15.10 13.14
C ARG A 114 -8.64 14.37 11.79
N PRO A 115 -8.18 13.11 11.74
CA PRO A 115 -8.11 12.34 10.52
C PRO A 115 -9.48 11.69 10.19
N ASP A 116 -10.53 12.51 10.04
CA ASP A 116 -11.90 12.01 9.90
C ASP A 116 -12.07 11.12 8.65
N GLY A 117 -11.51 11.48 7.49
CA GLY A 117 -11.49 10.60 6.31
C GLY A 117 -10.91 9.20 6.59
N LEU A 118 -9.78 9.10 7.28
CA LEU A 118 -9.17 7.82 7.67
C LEU A 118 -10.04 7.09 8.71
N ILE A 119 -10.68 7.80 9.64
CA ILE A 119 -11.60 7.20 10.62
C ILE A 119 -12.78 6.55 9.91
N PHE A 120 -13.38 7.25 8.93
CA PHE A 120 -14.52 6.72 8.18
C PHE A 120 -14.11 5.55 7.27
N ALA A 121 -12.98 5.66 6.56
CA ALA A 121 -12.44 4.55 5.78
C ALA A 121 -12.15 3.33 6.68
N PHE A 122 -11.55 3.55 7.86
CA PHE A 122 -11.23 2.48 8.80
C PHE A 122 -12.48 1.82 9.37
N ASN A 123 -13.36 2.61 10.00
CA ASN A 123 -14.53 2.07 10.70
C ASN A 123 -15.55 1.48 9.72
N GLY A 124 -15.67 2.06 8.51
CA GLY A 124 -16.62 1.58 7.51
C GLY A 124 -16.15 0.33 6.79
N PHE A 125 -14.88 0.25 6.41
CA PHE A 125 -14.44 -0.72 5.38
C PHE A 125 -13.36 -1.69 5.86
N ILE A 126 -12.71 -1.43 7.01
CA ILE A 126 -11.53 -2.16 7.50
C ILE A 126 -11.78 -2.82 8.87
N GLU A 127 -12.37 -2.09 9.82
CA GLU A 127 -12.64 -2.58 11.17
C GLU A 127 -13.78 -3.61 11.14
N ARG A 128 -13.55 -4.79 11.71
CA ARG A 128 -14.54 -5.86 11.78
C ARG A 128 -14.67 -6.28 13.22
N ARG A 129 -15.84 -6.03 13.83
CA ARG A 129 -16.09 -6.36 15.25
C ARG A 129 -16.69 -7.75 15.44
N LYS A 130 -17.62 -8.15 14.56
CA LYS A 130 -18.34 -9.44 14.59
C LYS A 130 -18.61 -10.02 13.19
N SER A 131 -17.82 -9.57 12.20
CA SER A 131 -17.99 -9.96 10.80
C SER A 131 -17.78 -11.46 10.58
N GLN A 132 -18.65 -12.06 9.75
CA GLN A 132 -18.43 -13.40 9.18
C GLN A 132 -17.31 -13.42 8.13
N PHE A 133 -16.97 -12.25 7.56
CA PHE A 133 -15.81 -12.11 6.70
C PHE A 133 -14.56 -12.02 7.56
N ASN A 134 -13.86 -13.15 7.67
CA ASN A 134 -12.60 -13.20 8.39
C ASN A 134 -11.53 -12.31 7.74
N TYR A 135 -10.64 -11.77 8.57
CA TYR A 135 -9.37 -11.18 8.11
C TYR A 135 -8.61 -12.18 7.25
N CYS A 136 -7.85 -11.71 6.26
CA CYS A 136 -7.03 -12.62 5.47
C CYS A 136 -5.87 -13.18 6.30
N SER A 137 -5.33 -14.33 5.87
CA SER A 137 -4.12 -14.88 6.47
C SER A 137 -2.93 -13.94 6.21
N ASP A 138 -1.88 -14.02 7.03
CA ASP A 138 -0.67 -13.23 6.79
C ASP A 138 -0.02 -13.56 5.44
N LYS A 139 -0.08 -14.83 5.01
CA LYS A 139 0.40 -15.24 3.68
C LYS A 139 -0.40 -14.59 2.56
N GLU A 140 -1.73 -14.61 2.65
CA GLU A 140 -2.60 -13.94 1.69
C GLU A 140 -2.32 -12.43 1.68
N ALA A 141 -2.14 -11.81 2.84
CA ALA A 141 -1.77 -10.40 2.95
C ALA A 141 -0.44 -10.08 2.25
N LEU A 142 0.55 -10.98 2.25
CA LEU A 142 1.78 -10.79 1.48
C LEU A 142 1.58 -10.86 -0.03
N ILE A 143 0.72 -11.77 -0.50
CA ILE A 143 0.40 -11.87 -1.93
C ILE A 143 -0.30 -10.58 -2.37
N LEU A 144 -1.24 -10.09 -1.56
CA LEU A 144 -1.87 -8.78 -1.81
C LEU A 144 -0.84 -7.65 -1.79
N ASP A 145 0.11 -7.65 -0.84
CA ASP A 145 1.21 -6.67 -0.81
C ASP A 145 2.06 -6.71 -2.08
N LEU A 146 2.38 -7.91 -2.56
CA LEU A 146 3.14 -8.10 -3.79
C LEU A 146 2.39 -7.52 -5.00
N ILE A 147 1.10 -7.82 -5.13
CA ILE A 147 0.29 -7.33 -6.26
C ILE A 147 0.23 -5.79 -6.23
N SER A 148 -0.02 -5.20 -5.05
CA SER A 148 -0.01 -3.76 -4.84
C SER A 148 1.34 -3.13 -5.18
N TYR A 149 2.43 -3.72 -4.67
CA TYR A 149 3.80 -3.28 -4.93
C TYR A 149 4.11 -3.26 -6.42
N LEU A 150 3.83 -4.35 -7.14
CA LEU A 150 4.09 -4.47 -8.57
C LEU A 150 3.34 -3.38 -9.34
N GLY A 151 2.07 -3.13 -9.01
CA GLY A 151 1.27 -2.08 -9.64
C GLY A 151 1.79 -0.68 -9.41
N LEU A 152 2.03 -0.32 -8.14
CA LEU A 152 2.55 0.99 -7.76
C LEU A 152 3.93 1.25 -8.38
N LYS A 153 4.80 0.23 -8.35
CA LYS A 153 6.14 0.35 -8.90
C LYS A 153 6.13 0.45 -10.42
N ALA A 154 5.24 -0.29 -11.08
CA ALA A 154 5.08 -0.21 -12.52
C ALA A 154 4.66 1.20 -12.97
N GLN A 155 3.63 1.76 -12.33
CA GLN A 155 3.15 3.10 -12.65
C GLN A 155 4.27 4.13 -12.50
N ARG A 156 4.97 4.10 -11.37
CA ARG A 156 6.09 5.02 -11.11
C ARG A 156 7.20 4.91 -12.15
N LEU A 157 7.57 3.69 -12.55
CA LEU A 157 8.60 3.49 -13.58
C LEU A 157 8.14 4.00 -14.94
N THR A 158 6.88 3.80 -15.30
CA THR A 158 6.30 4.36 -16.52
C THR A 158 6.33 5.88 -16.51
N GLU A 159 5.99 6.52 -15.38
CA GLU A 159 6.07 7.97 -15.18
C GLU A 159 7.52 8.50 -15.26
N GLU A 160 8.50 7.72 -14.78
CA GLU A 160 9.94 8.00 -14.86
C GLU A 160 10.54 7.72 -16.25
N GLY A 161 9.74 7.28 -17.24
CA GLY A 161 10.17 6.99 -18.62
C GLY A 161 10.69 5.56 -18.85
N HIS A 162 10.69 4.70 -17.84
CA HIS A 162 11.04 3.28 -17.93
C HIS A 162 9.84 2.42 -18.35
N VAL A 163 9.26 2.74 -19.51
CA VAL A 163 7.99 2.17 -19.99
C VAL A 163 8.02 0.64 -20.09
N ASP A 164 9.07 0.07 -20.68
CA ASP A 164 9.19 -1.38 -20.86
C ASP A 164 9.21 -2.15 -19.53
N VAL A 165 9.91 -1.60 -18.54
CA VAL A 165 10.01 -2.20 -17.20
C VAL A 165 8.68 -2.07 -16.47
N GLY A 166 8.02 -0.93 -16.60
CA GLY A 166 6.65 -0.74 -16.09
C GLY A 166 5.68 -1.76 -16.68
N ALA A 167 5.71 -1.97 -18.00
CA ALA A 167 4.85 -2.94 -18.69
C ALA A 167 5.08 -4.38 -18.20
N LEU A 168 6.35 -4.78 -17.99
CA LEU A 168 6.67 -6.09 -17.41
C LEU A 168 6.10 -6.27 -16.01
N LEU A 169 6.22 -5.25 -15.14
CA LEU A 169 5.68 -5.31 -13.78
C LEU A 169 4.15 -5.34 -13.76
N LEU A 170 3.48 -4.61 -14.66
CA LEU A 170 2.02 -4.70 -14.81
C LEU A 170 1.56 -6.07 -15.28
N LYS A 171 2.31 -6.69 -16.20
CA LYS A 171 2.02 -8.06 -16.65
C LYS A 171 2.16 -9.04 -15.48
N ALA A 172 3.27 -8.97 -14.75
CA ALA A 172 3.49 -9.80 -13.57
C ALA A 172 2.41 -9.59 -12.49
N ARG A 173 2.00 -8.33 -12.23
CA ARG A 173 0.88 -8.00 -11.33
C ARG A 173 -0.38 -8.77 -11.72
N SER A 174 -0.77 -8.70 -12.99
CA SER A 174 -1.98 -9.35 -13.49
C SER A 174 -1.91 -10.87 -13.40
N GLU A 175 -0.74 -11.46 -13.68
CA GLU A 175 -0.53 -12.91 -13.56
C GLU A 175 -0.57 -13.38 -12.11
N VAL A 176 0.08 -12.67 -11.18
CA VAL A 176 -0.02 -12.98 -9.73
C VAL A 176 -1.46 -12.88 -9.23
N ASP A 177 -2.21 -11.84 -9.64
CA ASP A 177 -3.62 -11.68 -9.27
C ASP A 177 -4.49 -12.82 -9.81
N ALA A 178 -4.26 -13.26 -11.06
CA ALA A 178 -4.95 -14.39 -11.65
C ALA A 178 -4.66 -15.71 -10.91
N ILE A 179 -3.39 -15.96 -10.56
CA ILE A 179 -2.99 -17.13 -9.75
C ILE A 179 -3.64 -17.06 -8.37
N HIS A 180 -3.61 -15.89 -7.72
CA HIS A 180 -4.19 -15.72 -6.38
C HIS A 180 -5.70 -16.03 -6.37
N LYS A 181 -6.42 -15.62 -7.42
CA LYS A 181 -7.88 -15.85 -7.60
C LYS A 181 -8.23 -17.25 -8.11
N SER A 182 -7.26 -18.07 -8.49
CA SER A 182 -7.53 -19.43 -8.99
C SER A 182 -8.10 -20.33 -7.88
N GLN A 183 -8.75 -21.44 -8.28
CA GLN A 183 -9.25 -22.45 -7.34
C GLN A 183 -8.20 -23.49 -6.94
N GLU A 184 -6.94 -23.26 -7.29
CA GLU A 184 -5.86 -24.20 -6.99
C GLU A 184 -5.49 -24.19 -5.51
N SER A 185 -4.80 -25.24 -5.05
CA SER A 185 -4.29 -25.30 -3.68
C SER A 185 -3.24 -24.21 -3.42
N GLU A 186 -3.15 -23.76 -2.17
CA GLU A 186 -2.16 -22.74 -1.74
C GLU A 186 -0.72 -23.12 -2.13
N GLN A 187 -0.34 -24.39 -2.01
CA GLN A 187 1.01 -24.85 -2.39
C GLN A 187 1.30 -24.68 -3.89
N VAL A 188 0.29 -24.93 -4.74
CA VAL A 188 0.40 -24.75 -6.18
C VAL A 188 0.51 -23.26 -6.52
N LYS A 189 -0.32 -22.42 -5.89
CA LYS A 189 -0.25 -20.96 -6.05
C LYS A 189 1.10 -20.40 -5.63
N GLU A 190 1.61 -20.80 -4.47
CA GLU A 190 2.92 -20.39 -3.95
C GLU A 190 4.02 -20.74 -4.93
N LYS A 191 4.00 -21.96 -5.49
CA LYS A 191 4.96 -22.39 -6.50
C LYS A 191 4.87 -21.55 -7.76
N GLN A 192 3.68 -21.37 -8.34
CA GLN A 192 3.49 -20.61 -9.57
C GLN A 192 3.90 -19.14 -9.41
N ILE A 193 3.54 -18.50 -8.29
CA ILE A 193 3.97 -17.14 -7.95
C ILE A 193 5.49 -17.11 -7.79
N GLY A 194 6.08 -18.09 -7.10
CA GLY A 194 7.53 -18.21 -6.92
C GLY A 194 8.28 -18.32 -8.25
N ASP A 195 7.81 -19.20 -9.15
CA ASP A 195 8.39 -19.39 -10.48
C ASP A 195 8.30 -18.09 -11.30
N LEU A 196 7.13 -17.44 -11.31
CA LEU A 196 6.90 -16.16 -11.99
C LEU A 196 7.83 -15.04 -11.48
N LEU A 197 7.98 -14.90 -10.16
CA LEU A 197 8.86 -13.91 -9.56
C LEU A 197 10.33 -14.21 -9.85
N ASN A 198 10.71 -15.48 -9.92
CA ASN A 198 12.07 -15.87 -10.28
C ASN A 198 12.38 -15.55 -11.75
N ASP A 199 11.44 -15.81 -12.66
CA ASP A 199 11.57 -15.45 -14.07
C ASP A 199 11.66 -13.94 -14.26
N LEU A 200 10.78 -13.18 -13.59
CA LEU A 200 10.81 -11.72 -13.62
C LEU A 200 12.13 -11.15 -13.08
N LYS A 201 12.64 -11.71 -11.98
CA LYS A 201 13.92 -11.31 -11.37
C LYS A 201 15.10 -11.54 -12.32
N ASN A 202 15.03 -12.55 -13.17
CA ASN A 202 16.08 -12.91 -14.13
C ASN A 202 15.89 -12.27 -15.51
N ASN A 203 14.78 -11.58 -15.75
CA ASN A 203 14.51 -10.87 -16.98
C ASN A 203 15.60 -9.80 -17.26
N PRO A 204 16.17 -9.72 -18.48
CA PRO A 204 17.22 -8.77 -18.83
C PRO A 204 16.86 -7.31 -18.52
N GLN A 205 15.61 -6.91 -18.78
CA GLN A 205 15.13 -5.54 -18.54
C GLN A 205 15.04 -5.22 -17.04
N ILE A 206 14.77 -6.22 -16.18
CA ILE A 206 14.72 -6.06 -14.72
C ILE A 206 16.11 -6.15 -14.08
N LYS A 207 17.02 -6.93 -14.68
CA LYS A 207 18.36 -7.21 -14.14
C LYS A 207 19.18 -5.94 -13.88
N HIS A 208 18.93 -4.88 -14.65
CA HIS A 208 19.59 -3.58 -14.51
C HIS A 208 18.98 -2.68 -13.41
N HIS A 209 17.81 -3.03 -12.87
CA HIS A 209 17.14 -2.30 -11.77
C HIS A 209 17.40 -2.98 -10.41
N ARG A 210 18.55 -2.68 -9.79
CA ARG A 210 19.00 -3.29 -8.51
C ARG A 210 17.94 -3.26 -7.39
N GLY A 211 17.18 -2.17 -7.27
CA GLY A 211 16.13 -2.02 -6.26
C GLY A 211 14.97 -3.01 -6.42
N ILE A 212 14.50 -3.24 -7.65
CA ILE A 212 13.40 -4.17 -7.96
C ILE A 212 13.85 -5.60 -7.64
N LYS A 213 15.05 -5.97 -8.07
CA LYS A 213 15.62 -7.31 -7.85
C LYS A 213 15.70 -7.71 -6.37
N LYS A 214 16.14 -6.77 -5.51
CA LYS A 214 16.21 -7.00 -4.05
C LYS A 214 14.82 -7.22 -3.47
N ILE A 215 13.82 -6.45 -3.92
CA ILE A 215 12.44 -6.56 -3.42
C ILE A 215 11.78 -7.87 -3.88
N LEU A 216 11.92 -8.26 -5.15
CA LEU A 216 11.45 -9.57 -5.64
C LEU A 216 12.08 -10.73 -4.85
N THR A 217 13.37 -10.60 -4.49
CA THR A 217 14.05 -11.60 -3.66
C THR A 217 13.46 -11.66 -2.24
N ASN A 218 13.13 -10.51 -1.64
CA ASN A 218 12.47 -10.48 -0.33
C ASN A 218 11.09 -11.12 -0.38
N PHE A 219 10.29 -10.87 -1.44
CA PHE A 219 9.01 -11.55 -1.63
C PHE A 219 9.16 -13.06 -1.78
N LEU A 220 10.12 -13.54 -2.58
CA LEU A 220 10.44 -14.96 -2.71
C LEU A 220 10.80 -15.61 -1.35
N ILE A 221 11.60 -14.90 -0.54
CA ILE A 221 11.96 -15.35 0.81
C ILE A 221 10.71 -15.40 1.71
N ALA A 222 9.87 -14.35 1.66
CA ALA A 222 8.67 -14.27 2.49
C ALA A 222 7.67 -15.41 2.21
N LEU A 223 7.54 -15.84 0.96
CA LEU A 223 6.67 -16.96 0.56
C LEU A 223 7.02 -18.30 1.26
N THR A 224 8.27 -18.48 1.70
CA THR A 224 8.71 -19.72 2.37
C THR A 224 8.19 -19.88 3.81
N GLY A 225 7.49 -18.89 4.37
CA GLY A 225 7.00 -18.89 5.76
C GLY A 225 8.10 -18.66 6.81
N VAL A 226 9.23 -19.37 6.72
CA VAL A 226 10.42 -19.14 7.57
C VAL A 226 11.05 -17.77 7.25
N GLY A 227 11.14 -17.43 5.96
CA GLY A 227 11.62 -16.12 5.53
C GLY A 227 10.72 -14.96 5.96
N LEU A 228 9.44 -15.23 6.18
CA LEU A 228 8.44 -14.30 6.71
C LEU A 228 8.76 -13.86 8.14
N VAL A 229 9.06 -14.84 9.00
CA VAL A 229 9.47 -14.61 10.40
C VAL A 229 10.80 -13.87 10.46
N TYR A 230 11.75 -14.23 9.58
CA TYR A 230 13.03 -13.55 9.47
C TYR A 230 12.91 -12.07 9.02
N LEU A 231 12.07 -11.80 8.01
CA LEU A 231 11.82 -10.44 7.54
C LEU A 231 11.06 -9.62 8.60
N ALA A 232 10.09 -10.21 9.29
CA ALA A 232 9.39 -9.56 10.40
C ALA A 232 10.35 -9.20 11.55
N ALA A 233 11.25 -10.11 11.93
CA ALA A 233 12.24 -9.89 12.98
C ALA A 233 13.24 -8.77 12.62
N THR A 234 13.55 -8.61 11.33
CA THR A 234 14.51 -7.61 10.85
C THR A 234 13.86 -6.28 10.45
N ALA A 235 12.53 -6.23 10.29
CA ALA A 235 11.78 -5.04 9.87
C ALA A 235 11.98 -3.83 10.80
N LYS A 236 12.04 -4.03 12.13
CA LYS A 236 12.24 -2.94 13.11
C LYS A 236 13.60 -2.24 12.93
N SER A 237 14.64 -3.00 12.58
CA SER A 237 15.97 -2.45 12.29
C SER A 237 16.06 -1.75 10.93
N ARG A 238 15.16 -2.12 10.01
CA ARG A 238 15.12 -1.68 8.60
C ARG A 238 14.09 -0.59 8.32
N GLN A 239 13.31 -0.18 9.34
CA GLN A 239 12.19 0.77 9.27
C GLN A 239 11.06 0.40 8.29
N SER A 240 11.16 -0.74 7.58
CA SER A 240 10.15 -1.26 6.66
C SER A 240 10.27 -2.77 6.56
N PHE A 241 9.13 -3.45 6.45
CA PHE A 241 9.05 -4.87 6.14
C PHE A 241 9.57 -5.16 4.72
N TRP A 242 9.26 -4.27 3.79
CA TRP A 242 9.73 -4.28 2.40
C TRP A 242 10.91 -3.33 2.25
N TYR A 243 12.05 -3.73 2.81
CA TYR A 243 13.28 -2.92 2.83
C TYR A 243 13.60 -2.29 1.47
N HIS A 244 13.67 -0.96 1.45
CA HIS A 244 14.26 -0.19 0.38
C HIS A 244 15.69 0.15 0.75
N PRO A 245 16.71 -0.38 0.07
CA PRO A 245 17.90 0.41 -0.09
C PRO A 245 17.47 1.65 -0.88
N GLN A 246 17.57 2.83 -0.25
CA GLN A 246 17.39 4.09 -0.99
C GLN A 246 18.42 4.10 -2.11
N THR A 247 17.97 3.87 -3.34
CA THR A 247 18.83 3.79 -4.53
C THR A 247 19.57 5.10 -4.80
N GLN A 248 19.04 6.23 -4.34
CA GLN A 248 19.73 7.54 -4.39
C GLN A 248 20.85 7.65 -3.37
N ILE A 249 20.65 7.20 -2.11
CA ILE A 249 21.72 7.25 -1.11
C ILE A 249 22.83 6.25 -1.45
N GLU A 250 22.51 5.06 -2.00
CA GLU A 250 23.53 4.14 -2.50
C GLU A 250 24.29 4.71 -3.72
N SER A 251 23.62 5.41 -4.65
CA SER A 251 24.32 6.06 -5.78
C SER A 251 25.16 7.25 -5.34
N ASP A 252 24.70 8.01 -4.35
CA ASP A 252 25.42 9.16 -3.80
C ASP A 252 26.63 8.69 -2.99
N ILE A 253 26.53 7.57 -2.27
CA ILE A 253 27.65 6.93 -1.58
C ILE A 253 28.63 6.29 -2.59
N GLU A 254 28.17 5.57 -3.62
CA GLU A 254 29.05 5.02 -4.67
C GLU A 254 29.75 6.16 -5.45
N ASN A 255 29.05 7.26 -5.75
CA ASN A 255 29.64 8.46 -6.38
C ASN A 255 30.63 9.15 -5.45
N THR A 256 30.33 9.26 -4.16
CA THR A 256 31.24 9.83 -3.16
C THR A 256 32.48 8.95 -3.00
N GLU A 257 32.34 7.63 -2.99
CA GLU A 257 33.45 6.67 -2.93
C GLU A 257 34.31 6.71 -4.20
N GLN A 258 33.71 6.82 -5.38
CA GLN A 258 34.43 7.00 -6.64
C GLN A 258 35.16 8.35 -6.70
N ASN A 259 34.55 9.42 -6.20
CA ASN A 259 35.16 10.75 -6.12
C ASN A 259 36.32 10.77 -5.12
N LEU A 260 36.18 10.09 -3.97
CA LEU A 260 37.27 9.90 -3.00
C LEU A 260 38.42 9.10 -3.61
N LYS A 261 38.15 8.00 -4.31
CA LYS A 261 39.19 7.21 -4.98
C LYS A 261 39.92 8.00 -6.06
N LYS A 262 39.22 8.85 -6.82
CA LYS A 262 39.85 9.79 -7.79
C LYS A 262 40.68 10.88 -7.10
N ALA A 263 40.21 11.43 -5.99
CA ALA A 263 40.95 12.44 -5.23
C ALA A 263 42.23 11.86 -4.60
N ILE A 264 42.18 10.61 -4.13
CA ILE A 264 43.35 9.90 -3.57
C ILE A 264 44.32 9.45 -4.66
N ALA A 265 43.83 9.17 -5.87
CA ALA A 265 44.65 8.76 -7.02
C ALA A 265 45.29 9.94 -7.79
N THR A 266 44.93 11.19 -7.48
CA THR A 266 45.57 12.37 -8.06
C THR A 266 46.79 12.75 -7.19
N PRO A 267 48.04 12.62 -7.67
CA PRO A 267 49.19 13.08 -6.90
C PRO A 267 49.12 14.61 -6.76
N LEU A 268 49.44 15.11 -5.57
CA LEU A 268 49.66 16.55 -5.33
C LEU A 268 50.74 17.04 -6.31
N GLN A 269 50.34 17.93 -7.22
CA GLN A 269 51.28 18.78 -7.97
C GLN A 269 51.61 20.02 -7.15
#